data_AF-A0A534L602-F1
#
_entry.id   AF-A0A534L602-F1
#
_cell.length_a   1.000
_cell.length_b   1.000
_cell.length_c   1.000
_cell.angle_alpha   90.00
_cell.angle_beta   90.00
_cell.angle_gamma   90.00
#
_symmetry.space_group_name_H-M   'P 1'
#
loop_
_entity.id
_entity.type
_entity.pdbx_description
1 polymer ?
#
loop_
_entity_poly.entity_id
_entity_poly.type
_entity_poly.pdbx_seq_one_letter_code
_entity_poly.pdbx_strand_id
1 'polypeptide(L)'
;MEALQVTQTIMDEYSARILLGTFDRPASAIDLGRRFGIPITACYRRIKELEGLGLIYCERAESTRNGRSPLLYRSRLKSVRIAFKDGKIRARVELGPMDLASAPENTVTEQVMNSPDPSSTA
;
A
#
# COMPACT_ATOMS: atom_id res chain seq x y z
N MET A 1 -5.20 11.01 2.00
CA MET A 1 -3.96 10.21 2.02
C MET A 1 -2.85 11.07 1.47
N GLU A 2 -1.72 11.20 2.15
CA GLU A 2 -0.59 11.95 1.59
C GLU A 2 0.24 11.04 0.66
N ALA A 3 0.36 11.40 -0.61
CA ALA A 3 1.12 10.64 -1.61
C ALA A 3 2.60 10.47 -1.22
N LEU A 4 3.19 11.43 -0.51
CA LEU A 4 4.56 11.32 -0.01
C LEU A 4 4.67 10.28 1.12
N GLN A 5 3.72 10.27 2.05
CA GLN A 5 3.65 9.27 3.13
C GLN A 5 3.49 7.87 2.54
N VAL A 6 2.59 7.70 1.56
CA VAL A 6 2.41 6.43 0.86
C VAL A 6 3.72 5.98 0.21
N THR A 7 4.40 6.91 -0.47
CA THR A 7 5.69 6.63 -1.10
C THR A 7 6.72 6.15 -0.10
N GLN A 8 6.86 6.82 1.05
CA GLN A 8 7.78 6.43 2.12
C GLN A 8 7.44 5.04 2.67
N THR A 9 6.16 4.75 2.91
CA THR A 9 5.73 3.45 3.42
C THR A 9 5.97 2.33 2.42
N ILE A 10 5.78 2.56 1.11
CA ILE A 10 6.00 1.57 0.06
C ILE A 10 7.49 1.30 -0.16
N MET A 11 8.36 2.31 0.05
CA MET A 11 9.82 2.14 -0.06
C MET A 11 10.42 1.29 1.07
N ASP A 12 9.66 0.97 2.12
CA ASP A 12 10.11 -0.02 3.09
C ASP A 12 10.15 -1.44 2.50
N GLU A 13 11.23 -2.17 2.76
CA GLU A 13 11.47 -3.50 2.20
C GLU A 13 10.35 -4.50 2.53
N TYR A 14 9.83 -4.51 3.76
CA TYR A 14 8.77 -5.43 4.15
C TYR A 14 7.44 -5.03 3.55
N SER A 15 7.13 -3.73 3.50
CA SER A 15 5.93 -3.23 2.82
C SER A 15 5.94 -3.61 1.33
N ALA A 16 7.05 -3.39 0.63
CA ALA A 16 7.19 -3.75 -0.78
C ALA A 16 6.99 -5.25 -1.02
N ARG A 17 7.57 -6.10 -0.16
CA ARG A 17 7.39 -7.57 -0.21
C ARG A 17 5.95 -7.99 0.04
N ILE A 18 5.25 -7.36 0.97
CA ILE A 18 3.83 -7.63 1.25
C ILE A 18 2.96 -7.23 0.05
N LEU A 19 3.20 -6.06 -0.53
CA LEU A 19 2.49 -5.59 -1.72
C LEU A 19 2.71 -6.53 -2.91
N LEU A 20 3.96 -6.96 -3.14
CA LEU A 20 4.29 -7.94 -4.18
C LEU A 20 3.68 -9.32 -3.88
N GLY A 21 3.62 -9.72 -2.62
CA GLY A 21 3.05 -11.00 -2.21
C GLY A 21 1.53 -11.09 -2.35
N THR A 22 0.86 -9.95 -2.46
CA THR A 22 -0.61 -9.81 -2.45
C THR A 22 -1.19 -9.17 -3.71
N PHE A 23 -0.37 -8.89 -4.75
CA PHE A 23 -0.83 -8.22 -5.97
C PHE A 23 -1.67 -9.14 -6.87
N ASP A 24 -1.22 -10.39 -7.08
CA ASP A 24 -1.84 -11.35 -8.00
C ASP A 24 -2.94 -12.15 -7.30
N ARG A 25 -2.61 -12.66 -6.10
CA ARG A 25 -3.50 -13.49 -5.28
C ARG A 25 -3.48 -13.04 -3.84
N PRO A 26 -4.62 -13.14 -3.13
CA PRO A 26 -4.67 -12.83 -1.72
C PRO A 26 -3.80 -13.80 -0.91
N ALA A 27 -3.12 -13.29 0.11
CA ALA A 27 -2.23 -14.09 0.95
C ALA A 27 -2.41 -13.75 2.43
N SER A 28 -2.18 -14.74 3.30
CA SER A 28 -2.19 -14.50 4.74
C SER A 28 -0.87 -13.87 5.21
N ALA A 29 -0.90 -13.19 6.36
CA ALA A 29 0.32 -12.68 7.00
C ALA A 29 1.37 -13.77 7.26
N ILE A 30 0.92 -14.99 7.56
CA ILE A 30 1.80 -16.13 7.81
C ILE A 30 2.47 -16.59 6.52
N ASP A 31 1.71 -16.69 5.44
CA ASP A 31 2.25 -17.07 4.12
C ASP A 31 3.25 -16.03 3.62
N LEU A 32 2.94 -14.75 3.79
CA LEU A 32 3.85 -13.65 3.43
C LEU A 32 5.14 -13.71 4.24
N GLY A 33 5.05 -13.90 5.55
CA GLY A 33 6.22 -14.05 6.41
C GLY A 33 7.12 -15.20 6.00
N ARG A 34 6.53 -16.36 5.69
CA ARG A 34 7.28 -17.54 5.24
C ARG A 34 7.89 -17.36 3.86
N ARG A 35 7.12 -16.86 2.88
CA ARG A 35 7.56 -16.72 1.48
C ARG A 35 8.66 -15.67 1.31
N PHE A 36 8.59 -14.58 2.09
CA PHE A 36 9.49 -13.42 1.92
C PHE A 36 10.46 -13.23 3.09
N GLY A 37 10.53 -14.19 4.03
CA GLY A 37 11.41 -14.13 5.19
C GLY A 37 11.12 -12.96 6.13
N ILE A 38 9.87 -12.50 6.19
CA ILE A 38 9.46 -11.38 7.05
C ILE A 38 9.09 -11.95 8.42
N PRO A 39 9.66 -11.44 9.54
CA PRO A 39 9.21 -11.82 10.87
C PRO A 39 7.69 -11.64 11.00
N ILE A 40 6.97 -12.65 11.50
CA ILE A 40 5.50 -12.66 11.52
C ILE A 40 4.93 -11.40 12.19
N THR A 41 5.50 -10.98 13.32
CA THR A 41 5.12 -9.76 14.02
C THR A 41 5.31 -8.50 13.16
N ALA A 42 6.42 -8.42 12.41
CA ALA A 42 6.66 -7.32 11.49
C ALA A 42 5.64 -7.34 10.34
N CYS A 43 5.30 -8.54 9.83
CA CYS A 43 4.30 -8.70 8.77
C CYS A 43 2.93 -8.13 9.20
N TYR A 44 2.44 -8.48 10.39
CA TYR A 44 1.18 -7.94 10.91
C TYR A 44 1.22 -6.42 11.11
N ARG A 45 2.34 -5.87 11.61
CA ARG A 45 2.51 -4.43 11.76
C ARG A 45 2.41 -3.71 10.42
N ARG A 46 3.15 -4.18 9.41
CA ARG A 46 3.13 -3.58 8.06
C ARG A 46 1.79 -3.75 7.36
N ILE A 47 1.13 -4.89 7.53
CA ILE A 47 -0.23 -5.09 7.02
C ILE A 47 -1.16 -4.02 7.59
N LYS A 48 -1.13 -3.77 8.90
CA LYS A 48 -1.96 -2.74 9.54
C LYS A 48 -1.64 -1.33 9.02
N GLU A 49 -0.36 -1.02 8.81
CA GLU A 49 0.07 0.26 8.22
C GLU A 49 -0.45 0.41 6.78
N LEU A 50 -0.25 -0.60 5.94
CA LEU A 50 -0.69 -0.60 4.54
C LEU A 50 -2.21 -0.59 4.41
N GLU A 51 -2.94 -1.26 5.31
CA GLU A 51 -4.40 -1.26 5.38
C GLU A 51 -4.94 0.08 5.85
N GLY A 52 -4.31 0.70 6.85
CA GLY A 52 -4.58 2.09 7.24
C GLY A 52 -4.33 3.07 6.10
N LEU A 53 -3.41 2.72 5.19
CA LEU A 53 -3.19 3.46 3.96
C LEU A 53 -4.07 3.01 2.77
N GLY A 54 -5.03 2.09 2.95
CA GLY A 54 -5.89 1.60 1.86
C GLY A 54 -5.14 0.95 0.69
N LEU A 55 -3.84 0.66 0.84
CA LEU A 55 -2.98 0.03 -0.18
C LEU A 55 -3.22 -1.47 -0.26
N ILE A 56 -3.69 -2.06 0.84
CA ILE A 56 -4.17 -3.43 0.93
C ILE A 56 -5.54 -3.44 1.61
N TYR A 57 -6.29 -4.52 1.42
CA TYR A 57 -7.55 -4.76 2.13
C TYR A 57 -7.68 -6.23 2.49
N CYS A 58 -8.44 -6.51 3.54
CA CYS A 58 -8.82 -7.86 3.89
C CYS A 58 -9.86 -8.38 2.89
N GLU A 59 -9.49 -9.38 2.10
CA GLU A 59 -10.41 -10.14 1.27
C GLU A 59 -10.97 -11.28 2.14
N ARG A 60 -12.30 -11.32 2.33
CA ARG A 60 -12.91 -12.37 3.15
C ARG A 60 -12.57 -13.73 2.54
N ALA A 61 -11.91 -14.58 3.31
CA ALA A 61 -11.81 -16.00 2.97
C ALA A 61 -13.24 -16.57 3.00
N GLU A 62 -13.69 -17.19 1.91
CA GLU A 62 -14.93 -17.96 1.93
C GLU A 62 -14.90 -18.89 3.13
N SER A 63 -15.94 -18.81 3.95
CA SER A 63 -15.99 -19.46 5.26
C SER A 63 -15.89 -20.96 5.04
N THR A 64 -14.71 -21.53 5.27
CA THR A 64 -14.56 -22.98 5.20
C THR A 64 -15.28 -23.57 6.41
N ARG A 65 -16.00 -24.67 6.17
CA ARG A 65 -16.91 -25.34 7.11
C ARG A 65 -16.26 -25.82 8.42
N ASN A 66 -14.94 -25.66 8.57
CA ASN A 66 -14.11 -26.31 9.58
C ASN A 66 -13.37 -25.36 10.56
N GLY A 67 -13.71 -24.07 10.57
CA GLY A 67 -13.26 -23.14 11.62
C GLY A 67 -11.92 -22.44 11.33
N ARG A 68 -11.96 -21.11 11.46
CA ARG A 68 -10.83 -20.15 11.43
C ARG A 68 -9.88 -20.27 10.24
N SER A 69 -10.39 -19.98 9.03
CA SER A 69 -9.52 -19.58 7.93
C SER A 69 -8.69 -18.34 8.34
N PRO A 70 -7.39 -18.28 7.98
CA PRO A 70 -6.61 -17.07 8.20
C PRO A 70 -7.17 -15.91 7.39
N LEU A 71 -7.04 -14.69 7.92
CA LEU A 71 -7.34 -13.46 7.17
C LEU A 71 -6.44 -13.40 5.94
N LEU A 72 -7.05 -13.14 4.79
CA LEU A 72 -6.37 -13.02 3.52
C LEU A 72 -6.36 -11.56 3.09
N TYR A 73 -5.23 -11.11 2.55
CA TYR A 73 -5.03 -9.72 2.16
C TYR A 73 -4.71 -9.61 0.69
N ARG A 74 -5.31 -8.64 0.01
CA ARG A 74 -5.03 -8.30 -1.39
C ARG A 74 -4.56 -6.86 -1.52
N SER A 75 -3.58 -6.62 -2.39
CA SER A 75 -3.13 -5.27 -2.72
C SER A 75 -4.07 -4.59 -3.71
N ARG A 76 -4.29 -3.29 -3.49
CA ARG A 76 -4.94 -2.39 -4.45
C ARG A 76 -3.93 -1.55 -5.21
N LEU A 77 -2.65 -1.57 -4.84
CA LEU A 77 -1.67 -0.72 -5.47
C LEU A 77 -1.47 -1.10 -6.94
N LYS A 78 -1.76 -0.17 -7.86
CA LYS A 78 -1.55 -0.36 -9.29
C LYS A 78 -0.26 0.29 -9.77
N SER A 79 -0.02 1.53 -9.36
CA SER A 79 1.22 2.23 -9.70
C SER A 79 1.57 3.30 -8.68
N VAL A 80 2.86 3.55 -8.52
CA VAL A 80 3.41 4.69 -7.79
C VAL A 80 4.40 5.37 -8.71
N ARG A 81 4.24 6.67 -8.93
CA ARG A 81 5.16 7.47 -9.72
C ARG A 81 5.62 8.66 -8.91
N ILE A 82 6.94 8.79 -8.79
CA ILE A 82 7.59 9.92 -8.16
C ILE A 82 8.37 10.64 -9.25
N ALA A 83 8.13 11.92 -9.40
CA ALA A 83 8.84 12.75 -10.35
C ALA A 83 9.37 14.01 -9.66
N PHE A 84 10.62 14.36 -9.90
CA PHE A 84 11.16 15.66 -9.55
C PHE A 84 11.21 16.52 -10.81
N LYS A 85 10.45 17.61 -10.83
CA LYS A 85 10.37 18.52 -11.99
C LYS A 85 10.17 19.95 -11.52
N ASP A 86 10.94 20.88 -12.10
CA ASP A 86 10.86 22.33 -11.82
C ASP A 86 10.99 22.66 -10.32
N GLY A 87 11.91 22.00 -9.63
CA GLY A 87 12.12 22.18 -8.18
C GLY A 87 11.03 21.58 -7.30
N LYS A 88 10.10 20.81 -7.88
CA LYS A 88 8.95 20.24 -7.18
C LYS A 88 8.96 18.72 -7.24
N ILE A 89 8.78 18.08 -6.09
CA ILE A 89 8.53 16.63 -6.03
C ILE A 89 7.04 16.42 -6.21
N ARG A 90 6.69 15.59 -7.19
CA ARG A 90 5.33 15.11 -7.44
C ARG A 90 5.25 13.62 -7.16
N ALA A 91 4.35 13.24 -6.27
CA ALA A 91 4.02 11.83 -6.04
C ALA A 91 2.60 11.57 -6.53
N ARG A 92 2.44 10.53 -7.35
CA ARG A 92 1.16 10.05 -7.87
C ARG A 92 1.01 8.59 -7.50
N VAL A 93 -0.09 8.28 -6.83
CA VAL A 93 -0.44 6.91 -6.44
C VAL A 93 -1.73 6.53 -7.15
N GLU A 94 -1.74 5.37 -7.78
CA GLU A 94 -2.90 4.81 -8.46
C GLU A 94 -3.31 3.52 -7.75
N LEU A 95 -4.57 3.46 -7.32
CA LEU A 95 -5.17 2.32 -6.65
C LEU A 95 -6.23 1.68 -7.55
N GLY A 96 -6.31 0.36 -7.49
CA GLY A 96 -7.36 -0.42 -8.10
C GLY A 96 -8.64 -0.43 -7.26
N PRO A 97 -9.75 -0.89 -7.88
CA PRO A 97 -11.03 -1.03 -7.20
C PRO A 97 -10.91 -1.99 -6.01
N MET A 98 -11.68 -1.69 -4.96
CA MET A 98 -11.75 -2.49 -3.73
C MET A 98 -12.71 -3.68 -3.87
N ASP A 99 -13.60 -3.63 -4.86
CA ASP A 99 -14.68 -4.57 -5.11
C ASP A 99 -14.87 -4.74 -6.63
N LEU A 100 -15.12 -5.98 -7.08
CA LEU A 100 -15.43 -6.27 -8.48
C LEU A 100 -16.81 -5.72 -8.89
N ALA A 101 -17.67 -5.36 -7.92
CA ALA A 101 -19.03 -4.86 -8.13
C ALA A 101 -19.20 -3.33 -8.03
N SER A 102 -18.13 -2.58 -7.76
CA SER A 102 -18.19 -1.11 -7.65
C SER A 102 -17.30 -0.45 -8.72
N ALA A 103 -17.87 0.48 -9.48
CA ALA A 103 -17.26 1.19 -10.61
C ALA A 103 -15.83 1.70 -10.33
N PRO A 104 -14.97 1.87 -11.36
CA PRO A 104 -13.56 2.22 -11.16
C PRO A 104 -13.41 3.67 -10.72
N GLU A 105 -13.56 3.94 -9.43
CA GLU A 105 -13.08 5.18 -8.83
C GLU A 105 -11.57 5.06 -8.62
N ASN A 106 -10.83 5.34 -9.70
CA ASN A 106 -9.39 5.55 -9.62
C ASN A 106 -9.12 6.82 -8.79
N THR A 107 -8.82 6.66 -7.50
CA THR A 107 -8.38 7.79 -6.67
C THR A 107 -6.93 8.14 -7.01
N VAL A 108 -6.75 9.13 -7.87
CA VAL A 108 -5.43 9.74 -8.14
C VAL A 108 -5.18 10.79 -7.08
N THR A 109 -4.20 10.55 -6.21
CA THR A 109 -3.76 11.57 -5.26
C THR A 109 -2.44 12.15 -5.75
N GLU A 110 -2.43 13.44 -6.08
CA GLU A 110 -1.23 14.19 -6.51
C GLU A 110 -0.83 15.14 -5.40
N GLN A 111 0.41 15.05 -4.92
CA GLN A 111 0.98 16.02 -3.98
C GLN A 111 2.23 16.65 -4.58
N VAL A 112 2.36 17.96 -4.41
CA VAL A 112 3.46 18.79 -4.91
C VAL A 112 4.18 19.40 -3.71
N MET A 113 5.43 18.99 -3.47
CA MET A 113 6.26 19.60 -2.43
C MET A 113 7.07 20.75 -3.03
N ASN A 114 6.85 21.97 -2.51
CA ASN A 114 7.73 23.12 -2.77
C ASN A 114 8.84 23.12 -1.71
N SER A 115 10.07 23.46 -2.10
CA SER A 115 11.08 23.89 -1.13
C SER A 115 10.59 25.17 -0.43
N PRO A 116 10.74 25.31 0.90
CA PRO A 116 10.54 26.60 1.54
C PRO A 116 11.53 27.60 0.92
N ASP A 117 11.01 28.73 0.45
CA ASP A 117 11.84 29.84 -0.05
C ASP A 117 12.82 30.26 1.06
N PRO A 118 14.14 30.20 0.84
CA PRO A 118 15.12 30.69 1.82
C PRO A 118 15.15 32.22 1.95
N SER A 119 14.34 32.96 1.18
CA SER A 119 14.39 34.42 1.04
C SER A 119 13.37 35.21 1.86
N SER A 120 12.62 34.58 2.76
CA SER A 120 11.69 35.29 3.67
C SER A 120 12.24 35.47 5.09
N THR A 121 13.52 35.82 5.20
CA THR A 121 14.07 36.44 6.41
C THR A 121 15.10 37.48 5.98
N ALA A 122 14.62 38.68 5.62
CA ALA A 122 15.41 39.89 5.48
C ALA A 122 14.60 41.06 6.00
#